data_AF-A0AAD9NKZ0-F1
#
_entry.id   AF-A0AAD9NKZ0-F1
#
_cell.length_a   1.000
_cell.length_b   1.000
_cell.length_c   1.000
_cell.angle_alpha   90.00
_cell.angle_beta   90.00
_cell.angle_gamma   90.00
#
_symmetry.space_group_name_H-M   'P 1'
#
loop_
_entity.id
_entity.type
_entity.pdbx_description
1 polymer ?
#
loop_
_entity_poly.entity_id
_entity_poly.type
_entity_poly.pdbx_seq_one_letter_code
_entity_poly.pdbx_strand_id
1 'polypeptide(L)'
;MYTYTTCCLAVVDVAETGTQTQTQTQALLTLSQQHAQLFYRDTFTLVSKVTDCEVFRINGASDALSRVLASELEAQQAVAQSVPEALPKTDARLGSMVVYLLVNGAPRDSIVRRVMLEQISQLTELDTDDSAKKVRLCASSEADRLKQGFQNNDEQNFQDWHQAYSHYMWVASYFVMGVNEFSQERYVDALPYLAYACDKNDSLTECGRHPLKGLDLSLLRFFRRQCLLYLNENATHLFESDDHSSLSECLDIMNKLVLPCLPSLSNTQLDQGSIEDIREKWCLFLNQELGGTNTLVLFLLCSYWKRSESAPRF
;
A
#
# COMPACT_ATOMS: atom_id res chain seq x y z
N MET A 1 14.98 -1.29 7.41
CA MET A 1 14.84 -0.45 6.20
C MET A 1 15.14 -1.25 4.93
N TYR A 2 16.32 -1.88 4.80
CA TYR A 2 16.65 -2.74 3.65
C TYR A 2 15.66 -3.88 3.35
N THR A 3 15.12 -4.56 4.37
CA THR A 3 14.14 -5.65 4.18
C THR A 3 12.78 -5.17 3.68
N TYR A 4 12.35 -3.96 4.07
CA TYR A 4 11.07 -3.38 3.65
C TYR A 4 11.13 -2.87 2.21
N THR A 5 12.25 -2.26 1.81
CA THR A 5 12.47 -1.81 0.43
C THR A 5 12.45 -2.98 -0.56
N THR A 6 13.07 -4.12 -0.22
CA THR A 6 13.05 -5.31 -1.09
C THR A 6 11.66 -5.94 -1.21
N CYS A 7 10.87 -5.95 -0.13
CA CYS A 7 9.49 -6.47 -0.14
C CYS A 7 8.56 -5.57 -0.98
N CYS A 8 8.68 -4.25 -0.83
CA CYS A 8 7.88 -3.28 -1.58
C CYS A 8 8.22 -3.24 -3.08
N LEU A 9 9.51 -3.34 -3.45
CA LEU A 9 9.94 -3.38 -4.85
C LEU A 9 9.49 -4.65 -5.58
N ALA A 10 9.50 -5.81 -4.90
CA ALA A 10 9.01 -7.06 -5.47
C ALA A 10 7.49 -7.02 -5.81
N VAL A 11 6.70 -6.21 -5.08
CA VAL A 11 5.26 -6.02 -5.34
C VAL A 11 5.02 -5.09 -6.54
N VAL A 12 5.90 -4.10 -6.77
CA VAL A 12 5.80 -3.16 -7.91
C VAL A 12 6.21 -3.84 -9.22
N ASP A 13 7.28 -4.66 -9.23
CA ASP A 13 7.71 -5.41 -10.41
C ASP A 13 6.66 -6.41 -10.92
N VAL A 14 5.86 -6.98 -10.02
CA VAL A 14 4.75 -7.88 -10.40
C VAL A 14 3.59 -7.11 -11.06
N ALA A 15 3.40 -5.84 -10.71
CA ALA A 15 2.29 -5.00 -11.19
C ALA A 15 2.55 -4.31 -12.54
N GLU A 16 3.80 -3.94 -12.84
CA GLU A 16 4.16 -3.27 -14.11
C GLU A 16 4.01 -4.17 -15.35
N THR A 17 3.89 -5.49 -15.16
CA THR A 17 3.59 -6.43 -16.27
C THR A 17 2.16 -6.35 -16.82
N GLY A 18 1.32 -5.48 -16.26
CA GLY A 18 -0.07 -5.25 -16.67
C GLY A 18 -0.28 -4.48 -17.97
N THR A 19 0.76 -3.93 -18.62
CA THR A 19 0.59 -3.21 -19.90
C THR A 19 1.71 -3.46 -20.91
N GLN A 20 1.38 -4.36 -21.86
CA GLN A 20 1.85 -4.51 -23.24
C GLN A 20 3.23 -5.16 -23.55
N THR A 21 3.12 -6.45 -23.89
CA THR A 21 3.84 -7.23 -24.94
C THR A 21 5.35 -7.44 -24.84
N GLN A 22 5.77 -8.64 -24.38
CA GLN A 22 6.31 -9.72 -25.22
C GLN A 22 6.70 -10.99 -24.43
N THR A 23 6.11 -12.12 -24.84
CA THR A 23 6.70 -13.49 -24.93
C THR A 23 7.18 -14.23 -23.67
N GLN A 24 6.26 -14.89 -22.97
CA GLN A 24 6.29 -16.32 -22.58
C GLN A 24 5.09 -16.57 -21.66
N THR A 25 4.21 -17.50 -22.02
CA THR A 25 2.99 -17.82 -21.25
C THR A 25 3.34 -18.57 -19.97
N GLN A 26 3.92 -17.88 -18.98
CA GLN A 26 3.83 -18.28 -17.58
C GLN A 26 2.42 -17.94 -17.11
N ALA A 27 1.68 -18.93 -16.61
CA ALA A 27 0.38 -18.68 -16.00
C ALA A 27 0.56 -17.66 -14.87
N LEU A 28 -0.19 -16.56 -14.91
CA LEU A 28 -0.15 -15.54 -13.87
C LEU A 28 -0.52 -16.21 -12.53
N LEU A 29 0.37 -16.14 -11.54
CA LEU A 29 0.13 -16.71 -10.20
C LEU A 29 -1.11 -16.05 -9.58
N THR A 30 -1.91 -16.82 -8.84
CA THR A 30 -3.03 -16.27 -8.06
C THR A 30 -2.52 -15.39 -6.91
N LEU A 31 -3.36 -14.50 -6.37
CA LEU A 31 -2.97 -13.67 -5.22
C LEU A 31 -2.54 -14.51 -4.01
N SER A 32 -3.16 -15.67 -3.77
CA SER A 32 -2.70 -16.57 -2.71
C SER A 32 -1.28 -17.06 -2.97
N GLN A 33 -0.98 -17.50 -4.20
CA GLN A 33 0.35 -17.98 -4.56
C GLN A 33 1.40 -16.86 -4.43
N GLN A 34 1.06 -15.65 -4.84
CA GLN A 34 1.94 -14.48 -4.67
C GLN A 34 2.20 -14.19 -3.19
N HIS A 35 1.17 -14.21 -2.34
CA HIS A 35 1.34 -13.97 -0.91
C HIS A 35 2.10 -15.10 -0.22
N ALA A 36 1.89 -16.37 -0.61
CA ALA A 36 2.68 -17.49 -0.09
C ALA A 36 4.18 -17.32 -0.40
N GLN A 37 4.50 -16.89 -1.62
CA GLN A 37 5.89 -16.60 -2.03
C GLN A 37 6.49 -15.41 -1.30
N LEU A 38 5.69 -14.39 -0.96
CA LEU A 38 6.14 -13.24 -0.17
C LEU A 38 6.67 -13.66 1.22
N PHE A 39 6.05 -14.67 1.83
CA PHE A 39 6.40 -15.18 3.17
C PHE A 39 7.13 -16.53 3.13
N TYR A 40 7.79 -16.85 2.01
CA TYR A 40 8.38 -18.18 1.80
C TYR A 40 9.43 -18.53 2.88
N ARG A 41 10.29 -17.58 3.24
CA ARG A 41 11.41 -17.82 4.18
C ARG A 41 10.91 -18.17 5.57
N ASP A 42 9.92 -17.42 6.04
CA ASP A 42 9.35 -17.60 7.36
C ASP A 42 8.61 -18.92 7.43
N THR A 43 7.80 -19.20 6.41
CA THR A 43 7.05 -20.47 6.30
C THR A 43 7.99 -21.67 6.18
N PHE A 44 9.04 -21.59 5.38
CA PHE A 44 10.05 -22.65 5.25
C PHE A 44 10.71 -22.93 6.61
N THR A 45 11.17 -21.88 7.29
CA THR A 45 11.80 -21.98 8.61
C THR A 45 10.87 -22.60 9.65
N LEU A 46 9.59 -22.22 9.63
CA LEU A 46 8.55 -22.73 10.52
C LEU A 46 8.34 -24.23 10.32
N VAL A 47 8.19 -24.68 9.07
CA VAL A 47 7.99 -26.10 8.74
C VAL A 47 9.24 -26.92 9.08
N SER A 48 10.44 -26.46 8.72
CA SER A 48 11.69 -27.17 9.03
C SER A 48 11.87 -27.42 10.52
N LYS A 49 11.55 -26.43 11.38
CA LYS A 49 11.64 -26.58 12.84
C LYS A 49 10.79 -27.72 13.38
N VAL A 50 9.61 -27.96 12.79
CA VAL A 50 8.69 -28.98 13.29
C VAL A 50 9.00 -30.35 12.69
N THR A 51 9.51 -30.41 11.46
CA THR A 51 9.93 -31.68 10.85
C THR A 51 11.16 -32.29 11.53
N ASP A 52 12.03 -31.46 12.11
CA ASP A 52 13.22 -31.90 12.84
C ASP A 52 12.94 -32.40 14.27
N CYS A 53 11.70 -32.28 14.74
CA CYS A 53 11.32 -32.63 16.10
C CYS A 53 11.05 -34.14 16.27
N GLU A 54 11.44 -34.71 17.43
CA GLU A 54 11.13 -36.09 17.79
C GLU A 54 9.61 -36.38 17.79
N VAL A 55 8.80 -35.38 18.12
CA VAL A 55 7.33 -35.46 18.07
C VAL A 55 6.82 -35.75 16.64
N PHE A 56 7.45 -35.17 15.60
CA PHE A 56 7.09 -35.46 14.20
C PHE A 56 7.34 -36.93 13.86
N ARG A 57 8.46 -37.50 14.33
CA ARG A 57 8.81 -38.90 14.06
C ARG A 57 7.81 -39.89 14.66
N ILE A 58 7.16 -39.52 15.76
CA ILE A 58 6.19 -40.35 16.48
C ILE A 58 4.77 -40.14 15.93
N ASN A 59 4.34 -38.89 15.75
CA ASN A 59 2.94 -38.55 15.46
C ASN A 59 2.66 -38.28 13.97
N GLY A 60 3.70 -38.08 13.16
CA GLY A 60 3.59 -37.85 11.73
C GLY A 60 3.19 -36.42 11.32
N ALA A 61 2.96 -36.26 10.02
CA ALA A 61 2.82 -34.94 9.38
C ALA A 61 1.53 -34.17 9.74
N SER A 62 0.43 -34.86 10.05
CA SER A 62 -0.85 -34.19 10.39
C SER A 62 -0.80 -33.54 11.78
N ASP A 63 -0.18 -34.19 12.77
CA ASP A 63 0.03 -33.59 14.10
C ASP A 63 1.01 -32.42 14.02
N ALA A 64 2.09 -32.58 13.24
CA ALA A 64 3.04 -31.51 12.99
C ALA A 64 2.41 -30.28 12.33
N LEU A 65 1.59 -30.47 11.29
CA LEU A 65 0.83 -29.39 10.67
C LEU A 65 -0.06 -28.69 11.70
N SER A 66 -0.79 -29.45 12.51
CA SER A 66 -1.69 -28.90 13.53
C SER A 66 -0.94 -28.06 14.56
N ARG A 67 0.25 -28.51 14.99
CA ARG A 67 1.14 -27.78 15.92
C ARG A 67 1.70 -26.51 15.29
N VAL A 68 2.18 -26.60 14.05
CA VAL A 68 2.68 -25.44 13.28
C VAL A 68 1.60 -24.37 13.20
N LEU A 69 0.39 -24.74 12.75
CA LEU A 69 -0.72 -23.80 12.60
C LEU A 69 -1.15 -23.20 13.93
N ALA A 70 -1.26 -24.00 14.99
CA ALA A 70 -1.67 -23.52 16.30
C ALA A 70 -0.65 -22.54 16.90
N SER A 71 0.64 -22.91 16.87
CA SER A 71 1.72 -22.07 17.42
C SER A 71 1.88 -20.77 16.63
N GLU A 72 1.80 -20.83 15.30
CA GLU A 72 1.94 -19.65 14.45
C GLU A 72 0.73 -18.71 14.61
N LEU A 73 -0.49 -19.26 14.68
CA LEU A 73 -1.69 -18.47 14.88
C LEU A 73 -1.66 -17.75 16.24
N GLU A 74 -1.21 -18.42 17.31
CA GLU A 74 -1.07 -17.81 18.63
C GLU A 74 -0.04 -16.67 18.61
N ALA A 75 1.12 -16.89 17.98
CA ALA A 75 2.17 -15.88 17.85
C ALA A 75 1.68 -14.65 17.05
N GLN A 76 1.06 -14.88 15.89
CA GLN A 76 0.54 -13.81 15.04
C GLN A 76 -0.64 -13.07 15.69
N GLN A 77 -1.44 -13.75 16.51
CA GLN A 77 -2.51 -13.13 17.29
C GLN A 77 -1.99 -12.19 18.37
N ALA A 78 -0.90 -12.55 19.05
CA ALA A 78 -0.24 -11.68 20.01
C ALA A 78 0.33 -10.42 19.31
N VAL A 79 0.96 -10.59 18.14
CA VAL A 79 1.43 -9.47 17.32
C VAL A 79 0.26 -8.58 16.90
N ALA A 80 -0.82 -9.15 16.37
CA ALA A 80 -2.01 -8.41 15.95
C ALA A 80 -2.63 -7.54 17.06
N GLN A 81 -2.63 -8.02 18.31
CA GLN A 81 -3.15 -7.25 19.46
C GLN A 81 -2.30 -6.00 19.76
N SER A 82 -1.01 -6.04 19.48
CA SER A 82 -0.10 -4.91 19.70
C SER A 82 -0.11 -3.86 18.58
N VAL A 83 -0.67 -4.18 17.40
CA VAL A 83 -0.64 -3.30 16.22
C VAL A 83 -1.25 -1.91 16.47
N PRO A 84 -2.45 -1.75 17.06
CA PRO A 84 -3.05 -0.43 17.24
C PRO A 84 -2.19 0.54 18.06
N GLU A 85 -1.47 0.03 19.06
CA GLU A 85 -0.59 0.83 19.93
C GLU A 85 0.77 1.14 19.27
N ALA A 86 1.21 0.28 18.35
CA ALA A 86 2.48 0.41 17.65
C ALA A 86 2.43 1.39 16.47
N LEU A 87 1.24 1.60 15.89
CA LEU A 87 1.03 2.53 14.78
C LEU A 87 1.17 4.00 15.22
N PRO A 88 1.69 4.89 14.35
CA PRO A 88 2.23 4.62 13.01
C PRO A 88 3.73 4.24 13.01
N LYS A 89 4.39 4.12 14.16
CA LYS A 89 5.85 3.97 14.26
C LYS A 89 6.35 2.65 13.66
N THR A 90 5.62 1.57 13.89
CA THR A 90 5.94 0.24 13.35
C THR A 90 4.66 -0.45 12.92
N ASP A 91 4.66 -1.04 11.71
CA ASP A 91 3.50 -1.71 11.15
C ASP A 91 3.80 -3.19 10.85
N ALA A 92 3.38 -4.07 11.75
CA ALA A 92 3.62 -5.51 11.63
C ALA A 92 2.77 -6.16 10.51
N ARG A 93 1.72 -5.49 10.02
CA ARG A 93 0.83 -6.02 8.96
C ARG A 93 1.57 -6.15 7.62
N LEU A 94 2.60 -5.33 7.38
CA LEU A 94 3.47 -5.42 6.20
C LEU A 94 4.31 -6.71 6.17
N GLY A 95 4.58 -7.29 7.35
CA GLY A 95 5.39 -8.50 7.49
C GLY A 95 4.58 -9.80 7.58
N SER A 96 3.25 -9.73 7.65
CA SER A 96 2.40 -10.92 7.69
C SER A 96 0.97 -10.60 7.26
N MET A 97 0.52 -11.26 6.19
CA MET A 97 -0.89 -11.22 5.77
C MET A 97 -1.81 -11.68 6.91
N VAL A 98 -1.42 -12.69 7.68
CA VAL A 98 -2.26 -13.18 8.78
C VAL A 98 -2.44 -12.13 9.85
N VAL A 99 -1.39 -11.37 10.20
CA VAL A 99 -1.52 -10.22 11.12
C VAL A 99 -2.50 -9.19 10.55
N TYR A 100 -2.41 -8.86 9.25
CA TYR A 100 -3.39 -7.97 8.61
C TYR A 100 -4.83 -8.49 8.71
N LEU A 101 -5.06 -9.77 8.45
CA LEU A 101 -6.37 -10.41 8.53
C LEU A 101 -6.94 -10.37 9.96
N LEU A 102 -6.12 -10.73 10.95
CA LEU A 102 -6.53 -10.78 12.35
C LEU A 102 -6.90 -9.39 12.89
N VAL A 103 -6.09 -8.37 12.57
CA VAL A 103 -6.35 -6.98 12.96
C VAL A 103 -7.66 -6.47 12.35
N ASN A 104 -7.99 -6.91 11.13
CA ASN A 104 -9.20 -6.50 10.41
C ASN A 104 -10.43 -7.40 10.65
N GLY A 105 -10.34 -8.37 11.57
CA GLY A 105 -11.48 -9.19 11.96
C GLY A 105 -11.87 -10.27 10.94
N ALA A 106 -10.93 -10.76 10.13
CA ALA A 106 -11.19 -11.89 9.26
C ALA A 106 -11.58 -13.14 10.06
N PRO A 107 -12.55 -13.95 9.59
CA PRO A 107 -12.95 -15.18 10.27
C PRO A 107 -11.78 -16.15 10.47
N ARG A 108 -11.48 -16.51 11.73
CA ARG A 108 -10.31 -17.32 12.08
C ARG A 108 -10.39 -18.74 11.53
N ASP A 109 -11.53 -19.40 11.73
CA ASP A 109 -11.68 -20.84 11.44
C ASP A 109 -11.83 -21.16 9.95
N SER A 110 -12.12 -20.16 9.12
CA SER A 110 -12.29 -20.31 7.67
C SER A 110 -11.23 -19.54 6.88
N ILE A 111 -11.29 -18.21 6.84
CA ILE A 111 -10.42 -17.38 6.02
C ILE A 111 -8.97 -17.46 6.49
N VAL A 112 -8.70 -17.15 7.76
CA VAL A 112 -7.32 -17.15 8.29
C VAL A 112 -6.72 -18.54 8.22
N ARG A 113 -7.47 -19.56 8.67
CA ARG A 113 -7.02 -20.96 8.60
C ARG A 113 -6.66 -21.37 7.17
N ARG A 114 -7.49 -21.03 6.18
CA ARG A 114 -7.22 -21.35 4.77
C ARG A 114 -5.98 -20.62 4.25
N VAL A 115 -5.79 -19.34 4.58
CA VAL A 115 -4.58 -18.59 4.20
C VAL A 115 -3.32 -19.26 4.74
N MET A 116 -3.30 -19.65 6.02
CA MET A 116 -2.14 -20.34 6.61
C MET A 116 -1.87 -21.70 5.97
N LEU A 117 -2.93 -22.45 5.65
CA LEU A 117 -2.80 -23.73 4.94
C LEU A 117 -2.26 -23.54 3.52
N GLU A 118 -2.76 -22.54 2.78
CA GLU A 118 -2.31 -22.21 1.43
C GLU A 118 -0.88 -21.66 1.40
N GLN A 119 -0.46 -20.89 2.41
CA GLN A 119 0.94 -20.47 2.58
C GLN A 119 1.90 -21.66 2.64
N ILE A 120 1.54 -22.71 3.39
CA ILE A 120 2.36 -23.92 3.46
C ILE A 120 2.23 -24.73 2.18
N SER A 121 1.01 -24.99 1.71
CA SER A 121 0.74 -25.95 0.62
C SER A 121 1.29 -25.51 -0.73
N GLN A 122 1.41 -24.19 -0.96
CA GLN A 122 1.86 -23.61 -2.23
C GLN A 122 3.40 -23.49 -2.34
N LEU A 123 4.15 -23.80 -1.27
CA LEU A 123 5.62 -23.76 -1.28
C LEU A 123 6.22 -25.08 -1.74
N THR A 124 6.65 -25.13 -3.01
CA THR A 124 7.27 -26.33 -3.59
C THR A 124 8.69 -26.57 -3.09
N GLU A 125 9.33 -25.55 -2.53
CA GLU A 125 10.66 -25.60 -1.93
C GLU A 125 10.73 -26.59 -0.75
N LEU A 126 9.59 -26.81 -0.08
CA LEU A 126 9.45 -27.82 0.99
C LEU A 126 9.62 -29.26 0.48
N ASP A 127 9.54 -29.51 -0.83
CA ASP A 127 9.70 -30.85 -1.40
C ASP A 127 11.14 -31.37 -1.38
N THR A 128 12.10 -30.52 -1.00
CA THR A 128 13.51 -30.88 -0.85
C THR A 128 13.76 -31.81 0.34
N ASP A 129 12.84 -31.85 1.30
CA ASP A 129 12.84 -32.78 2.44
C ASP A 129 11.55 -33.62 2.46
N ASP A 130 11.68 -34.93 2.63
CA ASP A 130 10.54 -35.86 2.61
C ASP A 130 9.55 -35.61 3.76
N SER A 131 10.02 -35.09 4.90
CA SER A 131 9.18 -34.79 6.05
C SER A 131 8.38 -33.51 5.82
N ALA A 132 9.03 -32.46 5.33
CA ALA A 132 8.42 -31.19 4.94
C ALA A 132 7.43 -31.35 3.79
N LYS A 133 7.76 -32.18 2.79
CA LYS A 133 6.85 -32.57 1.72
C LYS A 133 5.55 -33.20 2.25
N LYS A 134 5.64 -34.10 3.23
CA LYS A 134 4.44 -34.70 3.85
C LYS A 134 3.58 -33.67 4.56
N VAL A 135 4.19 -32.73 5.29
CA VAL A 135 3.47 -31.61 5.93
C VAL A 135 2.77 -30.74 4.89
N ARG A 136 3.46 -30.39 3.80
CA ARG A 136 2.88 -29.62 2.69
C ARG A 136 1.68 -30.33 2.05
N LEU A 137 1.78 -31.64 1.81
CA LEU A 137 0.68 -32.42 1.24
C LEU A 137 -0.51 -32.52 2.21
N CYS A 138 -0.27 -32.64 3.51
CA CYS A 138 -1.33 -32.54 4.53
C CYS A 138 -2.01 -31.16 4.49
N ALA A 139 -1.23 -30.08 4.39
CA ALA A 139 -1.78 -28.72 4.31
C ALA A 139 -2.64 -28.53 3.04
N SER A 140 -2.18 -29.07 1.90
CA SER A 140 -2.93 -29.06 0.64
C SER A 140 -4.28 -29.78 0.79
N SER A 141 -4.27 -30.99 1.34
CA SER A 141 -5.49 -31.78 1.54
C SER A 141 -6.48 -31.10 2.51
N GLU A 142 -5.98 -30.46 3.57
CA GLU A 142 -6.83 -29.69 4.49
C GLU A 142 -7.39 -28.41 3.86
N ALA A 143 -6.60 -27.69 3.06
CA ALA A 143 -7.05 -26.52 2.31
C ALA A 143 -8.15 -26.89 1.30
N ASP A 144 -7.96 -27.98 0.55
CA ASP A 144 -8.95 -28.48 -0.41
C ASP A 144 -10.25 -28.86 0.28
N ARG A 145 -10.18 -29.50 1.46
CA ARG A 145 -11.37 -29.83 2.25
C ARG A 145 -12.12 -28.57 2.73
N LEU A 146 -11.41 -27.54 3.18
CA LEU A 146 -12.03 -26.27 3.54
C LEU A 146 -12.70 -25.63 2.33
N LYS A 147 -12.01 -25.59 1.19
CA LYS A 147 -12.52 -25.04 -0.06
C LYS A 147 -13.77 -25.76 -0.57
N GLN A 148 -13.83 -27.09 -0.45
CA GLN A 148 -15.02 -27.87 -0.82
C GLN A 148 -16.24 -27.56 0.08
N GLY A 149 -16.00 -27.11 1.32
CA GLY A 149 -17.05 -26.68 2.24
C GLY A 149 -17.54 -25.26 2.02
N PHE A 150 -16.86 -24.46 1.20
CA PHE A 150 -17.21 -23.07 0.94
C PHE A 150 -18.33 -22.99 -0.10
N GLN A 151 -19.29 -22.10 0.13
CA GLN A 151 -20.25 -21.70 -0.89
C GLN A 151 -19.61 -20.63 -1.80
N ASN A 152 -20.24 -20.31 -2.95
CA ASN A 152 -19.69 -19.32 -3.88
C ASN A 152 -19.40 -17.95 -3.22
N ASN A 153 -20.24 -17.52 -2.28
CA ASN A 153 -20.04 -16.27 -1.53
C ASN A 153 -18.81 -16.34 -0.61
N ASP A 154 -18.48 -17.52 -0.07
CA ASP A 154 -17.31 -17.71 0.80
C ASP A 154 -16.02 -17.70 -0.01
N GLU A 155 -16.03 -18.27 -1.23
CA GLU A 155 -14.88 -18.16 -2.14
C GLU A 155 -14.65 -16.72 -2.58
N GLN A 156 -15.71 -15.98 -2.94
CA GLN A 156 -15.58 -14.57 -3.28
C GLN A 156 -15.03 -13.76 -2.08
N ASN A 157 -15.57 -13.96 -0.89
CA ASN A 157 -15.09 -13.31 0.33
C ASN A 157 -13.60 -13.64 0.58
N PHE A 158 -13.17 -14.89 0.37
CA PHE A 158 -11.76 -15.28 0.45
C PHE A 158 -10.89 -14.51 -0.55
N GLN A 159 -11.34 -14.37 -1.81
CA GLN A 159 -10.63 -13.57 -2.81
C GLN A 159 -10.59 -12.08 -2.45
N ASP A 160 -11.68 -11.53 -1.90
CA ASP A 160 -11.74 -10.13 -1.47
C ASP A 160 -10.73 -9.82 -0.36
N TRP A 161 -10.48 -10.75 0.56
CA TRP A 161 -9.43 -10.61 1.58
C TRP A 161 -8.02 -10.56 0.99
N HIS A 162 -7.73 -11.40 -0.01
CA HIS A 162 -6.47 -11.35 -0.74
C HIS A 162 -6.35 -10.03 -1.53
N GLN A 163 -7.41 -9.57 -2.19
CA GLN A 163 -7.41 -8.30 -2.91
C GLN A 163 -7.18 -7.12 -1.95
N ALA A 164 -7.84 -7.11 -0.80
CA ALA A 164 -7.66 -6.06 0.20
C ALA A 164 -6.22 -6.03 0.74
N TYR A 165 -5.61 -7.19 1.01
CA TYR A 165 -4.21 -7.25 1.44
C TYR A 165 -3.24 -6.79 0.34
N SER A 166 -3.46 -7.22 -0.90
CA SER A 166 -2.65 -6.79 -2.05
C SER A 166 -2.73 -5.27 -2.25
N HIS A 167 -3.94 -4.70 -2.16
CA HIS A 167 -4.15 -3.26 -2.22
C HIS A 167 -3.47 -2.52 -1.07
N TYR A 168 -3.53 -3.06 0.16
CA TYR A 168 -2.79 -2.52 1.30
C TYR A 168 -1.28 -2.49 1.04
N MET A 169 -0.70 -3.57 0.50
CA MET A 169 0.71 -3.62 0.13
C MET A 169 1.07 -2.62 -0.97
N TRP A 170 0.18 -2.40 -1.95
CA TRP A 170 0.36 -1.38 -2.98
C TRP A 170 0.40 0.03 -2.41
N VAL A 171 -0.57 0.37 -1.56
CA VAL A 171 -0.59 1.66 -0.87
C VAL A 171 0.70 1.89 -0.09
N ALA A 172 1.19 0.86 0.62
CA ALA A 172 2.47 0.89 1.31
C ALA A 172 3.66 1.12 0.38
N SER A 173 3.76 0.40 -0.74
CA SER A 173 4.84 0.58 -1.71
C SER A 173 4.85 1.99 -2.30
N TYR A 174 3.71 2.49 -2.78
CA TYR A 174 3.62 3.84 -3.33
C TYR A 174 3.93 4.92 -2.30
N PHE A 175 3.48 4.73 -1.06
CA PHE A 175 3.82 5.65 0.02
C PHE A 175 5.33 5.67 0.29
N VAL A 176 5.98 4.51 0.37
CA VAL A 176 7.44 4.41 0.56
C VAL A 176 8.20 5.05 -0.61
N MET A 177 7.77 4.82 -1.86
CA MET A 177 8.36 5.47 -3.03
C MET A 177 8.22 6.99 -2.94
N GLY A 178 7.02 7.50 -2.64
CA GLY A 178 6.78 8.93 -2.47
C GLY A 178 7.62 9.55 -1.34
N VAL A 179 7.74 8.88 -0.20
CA VAL A 179 8.59 9.34 0.92
C VAL A 179 10.07 9.29 0.56
N ASN A 180 10.52 8.31 -0.21
CA ASN A 180 11.91 8.23 -0.69
C ASN A 180 12.24 9.44 -1.59
N GLU A 181 11.39 9.74 -2.57
CA GLU A 181 11.55 10.91 -3.44
C GLU A 181 11.51 12.21 -2.63
N PHE A 182 10.56 12.32 -1.69
CA PHE A 182 10.43 13.47 -0.79
C PHE A 182 11.70 13.70 0.03
N SER A 183 12.31 12.63 0.57
CA SER A 183 13.54 12.73 1.35
C SER A 183 14.76 13.18 0.55
N GLN A 184 14.69 13.08 -0.78
CA GLN A 184 15.72 13.53 -1.71
C GLN A 184 15.38 14.91 -2.32
N GLU A 185 14.39 15.61 -1.74
CA GLU A 185 13.87 16.91 -2.20
C GLU A 185 13.36 16.88 -3.66
N ARG A 186 13.09 15.70 -4.22
CA ARG A 186 12.50 15.50 -5.55
C ARG A 186 10.97 15.57 -5.47
N TYR A 187 10.44 16.73 -5.12
CA TYR A 187 9.01 16.89 -4.84
C TYR A 187 8.11 16.67 -6.07
N VAL A 188 8.62 16.97 -7.28
CA VAL A 188 7.92 16.75 -8.56
C VAL A 188 7.63 15.26 -8.76
N ASP A 189 8.60 14.41 -8.43
CA ASP A 189 8.47 12.95 -8.52
C ASP A 189 7.73 12.35 -7.32
N ALA A 190 7.85 12.98 -6.14
CA ALA A 190 7.23 12.52 -4.91
C ALA A 190 5.69 12.68 -4.91
N LEU A 191 5.18 13.83 -5.34
CA LEU A 191 3.75 14.15 -5.18
C LEU A 191 2.81 13.13 -5.87
N PRO A 192 3.06 12.68 -7.11
CA PRO A 192 2.20 11.69 -7.77
C PRO A 192 2.05 10.40 -6.95
N TYR A 193 3.15 9.89 -6.39
CA TYR A 193 3.13 8.70 -5.54
C TYR A 193 2.37 8.92 -4.24
N LEU A 194 2.61 10.05 -3.57
CA LEU A 194 1.94 10.39 -2.31
C LEU A 194 0.44 10.64 -2.49
N ALA A 195 0.04 11.32 -3.56
CA ALA A 195 -1.36 11.55 -3.92
C ALA A 195 -2.07 10.22 -4.23
N TYR A 196 -1.46 9.38 -5.06
CA TYR A 196 -2.01 8.07 -5.38
C TYR A 196 -2.17 7.19 -4.14
N ALA A 197 -1.16 7.13 -3.27
CA ALA A 197 -1.23 6.39 -2.02
C ALA A 197 -2.37 6.89 -1.12
N CYS A 198 -2.59 8.21 -1.01
CA CYS A 198 -3.71 8.76 -0.25
C CYS A 198 -5.07 8.32 -0.80
N ASP A 199 -5.30 8.46 -2.11
CA ASP A 199 -6.58 8.17 -2.74
C ASP A 199 -6.94 6.68 -2.65
N LYS A 200 -5.93 5.82 -2.85
CA LYS A 200 -6.07 4.37 -2.70
C LYS A 200 -6.30 3.96 -1.25
N ASN A 201 -5.63 4.60 -0.29
CA ASN A 201 -5.87 4.36 1.12
C ASN A 201 -7.28 4.78 1.57
N ASP A 202 -7.78 5.91 1.09
CA ASP A 202 -9.15 6.36 1.39
C ASP A 202 -10.18 5.36 0.81
N SER A 203 -9.94 4.84 -0.39
CA SER A 203 -10.79 3.78 -0.98
C SER A 203 -10.78 2.50 -0.13
N LEU A 204 -9.61 2.05 0.32
CA LEU A 204 -9.43 0.83 1.09
C LEU A 204 -10.00 0.91 2.51
N THR A 205 -9.92 2.08 3.13
CA THR A 205 -10.44 2.35 4.48
C THR A 205 -11.91 2.79 4.49
N GLU A 206 -12.56 2.87 3.32
CA GLU A 206 -13.91 3.39 3.13
C GLU A 206 -14.09 4.79 3.73
N CYS A 207 -13.15 5.67 3.41
CA CYS A 207 -13.02 7.02 3.96
C CYS A 207 -12.85 7.02 5.49
N GLY A 208 -11.98 6.14 6.00
CA GLY A 208 -11.65 6.06 7.42
C GLY A 208 -12.63 5.28 8.30
N ARG A 209 -13.67 4.64 7.72
CA ARG A 209 -14.58 3.75 8.47
C ARG A 209 -13.90 2.47 8.96
N HIS A 210 -12.88 2.01 8.23
CA HIS A 210 -12.08 0.85 8.56
C HIS A 210 -10.58 1.23 8.58
N PRO A 211 -10.12 2.00 9.58
CA PRO A 211 -8.79 2.61 9.57
C PRO A 211 -7.67 1.58 9.53
N LEU A 212 -7.89 0.38 10.09
CA LEU A 212 -6.92 -0.70 10.13
C LEU A 212 -6.82 -1.51 8.82
N LYS A 213 -7.65 -1.21 7.81
CA LYS A 213 -7.47 -1.76 6.45
C LYS A 213 -6.35 -1.03 5.69
N GLY A 214 -6.05 0.21 6.06
CA GLY A 214 -5.06 1.05 5.40
C GLY A 214 -3.85 1.39 6.28
N LEU A 215 -2.99 2.25 5.74
CA LEU A 215 -1.96 2.97 6.50
C LEU A 215 -2.59 4.10 7.31
N ASP A 216 -1.81 4.62 8.26
CA ASP A 216 -2.19 5.80 9.03
C ASP A 216 -2.45 7.00 8.10
N LEU A 217 -3.69 7.45 8.11
CA LEU A 217 -4.19 8.47 7.20
C LEU A 217 -3.59 9.84 7.50
N SER A 218 -3.27 10.11 8.77
CA SER A 218 -2.65 11.38 9.19
C SER A 218 -1.24 11.49 8.62
N LEU A 219 -0.48 10.40 8.63
CA LEU A 219 0.87 10.32 8.07
C LEU A 219 0.86 10.49 6.55
N LEU A 220 -0.02 9.78 5.84
CA LEU A 220 -0.22 9.91 4.39
C LEU A 220 -0.54 11.36 4.00
N ARG A 221 -1.56 11.94 4.64
CA ARG A 221 -2.02 13.31 4.38
C ARG A 221 -0.94 14.34 4.73
N PHE A 222 -0.18 14.12 5.79
CA PHE A 222 0.94 14.98 6.16
C PHE A 222 1.97 15.08 5.03
N PHE A 223 2.50 13.94 4.54
CA PHE A 223 3.52 13.96 3.50
C PHE A 223 2.99 14.56 2.19
N ARG A 224 1.76 14.21 1.77
CA ARG A 224 1.14 14.82 0.59
C ARG A 224 1.03 16.34 0.71
N ARG A 225 0.55 16.83 1.86
CA ARG A 225 0.39 18.26 2.12
C ARG A 225 1.72 19.00 2.15
N GLN A 226 2.71 18.46 2.85
CA GLN A 226 4.05 19.06 2.89
C GLN A 226 4.69 19.09 1.49
N CYS A 227 4.59 18.00 0.73
CA CYS A 227 5.10 17.95 -0.64
C CYS A 227 4.45 19.02 -1.52
N LEU A 228 3.14 19.23 -1.38
CA LEU A 228 2.43 20.27 -2.11
C LEU A 228 2.91 21.68 -1.73
N LEU A 229 3.11 21.95 -0.44
CA LEU A 229 3.58 23.25 0.04
C LEU A 229 4.99 23.56 -0.50
N TYR A 230 5.91 22.59 -0.47
CA TYR A 230 7.24 22.76 -1.06
C TYR A 230 7.21 22.99 -2.56
N LEU A 231 6.37 22.26 -3.30
CA LEU A 231 6.18 22.50 -4.74
C LEU A 231 5.61 23.90 -5.01
N ASN A 232 4.67 24.35 -4.20
CA ASN A 232 4.12 25.68 -4.32
C ASN A 232 5.17 26.76 -4.06
N GLU A 233 5.98 26.61 -3.00
CA GLU A 233 7.08 27.51 -2.69
C GLU A 233 8.09 27.58 -3.85
N ASN A 234 8.50 26.42 -4.40
CA ASN A 234 9.37 26.36 -5.58
C ASN A 234 8.74 27.07 -6.79
N ALA A 235 7.47 26.80 -7.08
CA ALA A 235 6.76 27.47 -8.17
C ALA A 235 6.71 28.99 -7.97
N THR A 236 6.55 29.48 -6.74
CA THR A 236 6.58 30.93 -6.48
C THR A 236 7.96 31.54 -6.70
N HIS A 237 9.04 30.83 -6.36
CA HIS A 237 10.41 31.30 -6.64
C HIS A 237 10.71 31.32 -8.15
N LEU A 238 10.28 30.30 -8.88
CA LEU A 238 10.39 30.25 -10.34
C LEU A 238 9.55 31.33 -11.04
N PHE A 239 8.45 31.75 -10.42
CA PHE A 239 7.63 32.85 -10.91
C PHE A 239 8.30 34.21 -10.73
N GLU A 240 9.01 34.40 -9.61
CA GLU A 240 9.70 35.65 -9.28
C GLU A 240 10.96 35.91 -10.12
N SER A 241 11.58 34.88 -10.72
CA SER A 241 12.81 35.05 -11.51
C SER A 241 12.62 35.74 -12.87
N ASP A 242 11.37 35.85 -13.34
CA ASP A 242 10.93 36.60 -14.54
C ASP A 242 11.62 36.19 -15.87
N ASP A 243 12.22 35.00 -15.93
CA ASP A 243 12.77 34.43 -17.17
C ASP A 243 11.84 33.37 -17.78
N HIS A 244 11.84 33.24 -19.11
CA HIS A 244 10.93 32.36 -19.81
C HIS A 244 11.05 30.88 -19.44
N SER A 245 12.25 30.39 -19.10
CA SER A 245 12.43 28.98 -18.75
C SER A 245 11.84 28.66 -17.38
N SER A 246 12.11 29.49 -16.37
CA SER A 246 11.56 29.33 -15.03
C SER A 246 10.04 29.50 -15.01
N LEU A 247 9.50 30.45 -15.79
CA LEU A 247 8.04 30.61 -15.92
C LEU A 247 7.36 29.37 -16.54
N SER A 248 8.01 28.73 -17.52
CA SER A 248 7.51 27.48 -18.09
C SER A 248 7.50 26.35 -17.06
N GLU A 249 8.55 26.23 -16.25
CA GLU A 249 8.63 25.22 -15.18
C GLU A 249 7.62 25.47 -14.07
N CYS A 250 7.46 26.73 -13.65
CA CYS A 250 6.42 27.17 -12.73
C CYS A 250 5.02 26.76 -13.21
N LEU A 251 4.70 27.04 -14.48
CA LEU A 251 3.41 26.67 -15.08
C LEU A 251 3.21 25.14 -15.07
N ASP A 252 4.26 24.37 -15.33
CA ASP A 252 4.21 22.92 -15.32
C ASP A 252 3.94 22.39 -13.91
N ILE A 253 4.67 22.87 -12.90
CA ILE A 253 4.44 22.50 -11.50
C ILE A 253 3.00 22.85 -11.08
N MET A 254 2.55 24.06 -11.38
CA MET A 254 1.22 24.49 -10.96
C MET A 254 0.11 23.69 -11.67
N ASN A 255 0.15 23.56 -12.99
CA ASN A 255 -0.94 22.94 -13.75
C ASN A 255 -0.96 21.41 -13.69
N LYS A 256 0.21 20.77 -13.60
CA LYS A 256 0.31 19.30 -13.62
C LYS A 256 0.27 18.69 -12.21
N LEU A 257 0.69 19.44 -11.18
CA LEU A 257 0.86 18.92 -9.83
C LEU A 257 0.03 19.66 -8.79
N VAL A 258 0.26 20.96 -8.59
CA VAL A 258 -0.33 21.69 -7.46
C VAL A 258 -1.85 21.76 -7.60
N LEU A 259 -2.33 22.34 -8.70
CA LEU A 259 -3.74 22.61 -8.92
C LEU A 259 -4.60 21.33 -8.98
N PRO A 260 -4.18 20.24 -9.66
CA PRO A 260 -4.93 18.99 -9.65
C PRO A 260 -5.04 18.34 -8.26
N CYS A 261 -4.12 18.62 -7.34
CA CYS A 261 -4.11 18.01 -6.00
C CYS A 261 -4.97 18.76 -4.96
N LEU A 262 -5.26 20.05 -5.19
CA LEU A 262 -6.03 20.88 -4.25
C LEU A 262 -7.42 20.32 -3.88
N PRO A 263 -8.24 19.79 -4.82
CA PRO A 263 -9.54 19.24 -4.45
C PRO A 263 -9.44 18.12 -3.41
N SER A 264 -8.45 17.23 -3.55
CA SER A 264 -8.22 16.07 -2.67
C SER A 264 -7.69 16.45 -1.28
N LEU A 265 -7.25 17.69 -1.09
CA LEU A 265 -6.86 18.23 0.21
C LEU A 265 -8.06 18.70 1.04
N SER A 266 -9.27 18.88 0.51
CA SER A 266 -10.36 19.56 1.25
C SER A 266 -10.96 18.84 2.49
N ASN A 267 -10.30 17.83 3.04
CA ASN A 267 -10.84 16.89 4.03
C ASN A 267 -10.61 17.26 5.50
N THR A 268 -9.66 18.16 5.82
CA THR A 268 -9.35 18.54 7.21
C THR A 268 -9.10 20.04 7.37
N GLN A 269 -9.17 20.56 8.60
CA GLN A 269 -8.84 21.96 8.89
C GLN A 269 -7.39 22.31 8.51
N LEU A 270 -6.45 21.39 8.74
CA LEU A 270 -5.04 21.59 8.37
C LEU A 270 -4.88 21.71 6.86
N ASP A 271 -5.61 20.87 6.11
CA ASP A 271 -5.53 20.93 4.67
C ASP A 271 -6.20 22.19 4.11
N GLN A 272 -7.34 22.62 4.67
CA GLN A 272 -7.96 23.89 4.32
C GLN A 272 -7.02 25.08 4.59
N GLY A 273 -6.33 25.07 5.74
CA GLY A 273 -5.29 26.06 6.03
C GLY A 273 -4.20 26.10 4.97
N SER A 274 -3.66 24.94 4.57
CA SER A 274 -2.64 24.91 3.51
C SER A 274 -3.15 25.30 2.12
N ILE A 275 -4.40 25.01 1.78
CA ILE A 275 -5.03 25.52 0.54
C ILE A 275 -5.10 27.05 0.59
N GLU A 276 -5.48 27.62 1.73
CA GLU A 276 -5.54 29.06 1.94
C GLU A 276 -4.16 29.72 1.91
N ASP A 277 -3.14 29.11 2.50
CA ASP A 277 -1.75 29.59 2.43
C ASP A 277 -1.25 29.67 0.98
N ILE A 278 -1.54 28.63 0.18
CA ILE A 278 -1.24 28.59 -1.26
C ILE A 278 -1.99 29.73 -1.97
N ARG A 279 -3.29 29.89 -1.70
CA ARG A 279 -4.13 30.91 -2.30
C ARG A 279 -3.60 32.31 -2.02
N GLU A 280 -3.35 32.61 -0.76
CA GLU A 280 -2.87 33.91 -0.30
C GLU A 280 -1.57 34.27 -0.98
N LYS A 281 -0.62 33.32 -1.05
CA LYS A 281 0.68 33.52 -1.69
C LYS A 281 0.54 33.93 -3.17
N TRP A 282 -0.32 33.26 -3.94
CA TRP A 282 -0.55 33.62 -5.35
C TRP A 282 -1.38 34.90 -5.52
N CYS A 283 -2.31 35.19 -4.61
CA CYS A 283 -3.06 36.45 -4.61
C CYS A 283 -2.17 37.67 -4.34
N LEU A 284 -1.08 37.54 -3.60
CA LEU A 284 -0.12 38.63 -3.41
C LEU A 284 0.51 39.09 -4.73
N PHE A 285 0.78 38.19 -5.67
CA PHE A 285 1.32 38.56 -6.98
C PHE A 285 0.33 39.35 -7.83
N LEU A 286 -0.99 39.17 -7.67
CA LEU A 286 -2.00 39.95 -8.38
C LEU A 286 -1.96 41.45 -8.05
N ASN A 287 -1.41 41.81 -6.88
CA ASN A 287 -1.30 43.19 -6.43
C ASN A 287 0.05 43.84 -6.80
N GLN A 288 0.91 43.13 -7.54
CA GLN A 288 2.22 43.62 -7.95
C GLN A 288 2.21 44.07 -9.42
N GLU A 289 3.07 45.03 -9.78
CA GLU A 289 3.35 45.35 -11.18
C GLU A 289 4.20 44.22 -11.78
N LEU A 290 3.61 43.49 -12.72
CA LEU A 290 4.21 42.30 -13.31
C LEU A 290 4.47 42.49 -14.81
N GLY A 291 5.49 41.77 -15.32
CA GLY A 291 5.70 41.63 -16.75
C GLY A 291 4.47 41.02 -17.46
N GLY A 292 4.34 41.28 -18.76
CA GLY A 292 3.20 40.81 -19.56
C GLY A 292 3.02 39.28 -19.55
N THR A 293 4.11 38.52 -19.50
CA THR A 293 4.09 37.05 -19.42
C THR A 293 3.59 36.56 -18.06
N ASN A 294 4.03 37.18 -16.95
CA ASN A 294 3.65 36.79 -15.58
C ASN A 294 2.18 37.11 -15.30
N THR A 295 1.66 38.19 -15.89
CA THR A 295 0.24 38.53 -15.83
C THR A 295 -0.64 37.45 -16.46
N LEU A 296 -0.25 36.90 -17.63
CA LEU A 296 -0.99 35.82 -18.28
C LEU A 296 -0.99 34.52 -17.48
N VAL A 297 0.15 34.19 -16.84
CA VAL A 297 0.30 33.04 -15.95
C VAL A 297 -0.70 33.13 -14.79
N LEU A 298 -0.76 34.29 -14.10
CA LEU A 298 -1.71 34.49 -13.00
C LEU A 298 -3.17 34.42 -13.44
N PHE A 299 -3.51 34.94 -14.62
CA PHE A 299 -4.86 34.81 -15.16
C PHE A 299 -5.24 33.34 -15.38
N LEU A 300 -4.33 32.51 -15.89
CA LEU A 300 -4.56 31.07 -16.07
C LEU A 300 -4.76 30.37 -14.73
N LEU A 301 -3.89 30.62 -13.74
CA LEU A 301 -4.00 30.05 -12.40
C LEU A 301 -5.31 30.45 -11.70
N CYS A 302 -5.69 31.73 -11.76
CA CYS A 302 -6.95 32.23 -11.20
C CYS A 302 -8.18 31.64 -11.90
N SER A 303 -8.12 31.48 -13.23
CA SER A 303 -9.21 30.87 -14.00
C SER A 303 -9.41 29.39 -13.64
N TYR A 304 -8.32 28.67 -13.35
CA TYR A 304 -8.38 27.29 -12.88
C TYR A 304 -8.99 27.21 -11.48
N TRP A 305 -8.54 28.07 -10.56
CA TRP A 305 -9.09 28.18 -9.20
C TRP A 305 -10.60 28.41 -9.21
N LYS A 306 -11.06 29.38 -10.02
CA LYS A 306 -12.49 29.69 -10.18
C LYS A 306 -13.30 28.52 -10.74
N ARG A 307 -12.72 27.71 -11.64
CA ARG A 307 -13.35 26.47 -12.14
C ARG A 307 -13.38 25.37 -11.09
N SER A 308 -12.35 25.24 -10.27
CA SER A 308 -12.27 24.21 -9.22
C SER A 308 -13.32 24.43 -8.11
N GLU A 309 -13.62 25.69 -7.76
CA GLU A 309 -14.68 26.03 -6.80
C GLU A 309 -16.09 25.77 -7.33
N SER A 310 -16.27 25.80 -8.66
CA SER A 310 -17.56 25.61 -9.33
C SER A 310 -17.79 24.17 -9.81
N ALA A 311 -16.82 23.27 -9.62
CA ALA A 311 -17.00 21.85 -9.88
C ALA A 311 -17.90 21.22 -8.80
N PRO A 312 -18.91 20.41 -9.18
CA PRO A 312 -19.76 19.73 -8.21
C PRO A 312 -18.90 18.81 -7.33
N ARG A 313 -18.99 19.01 -6.01
CA ARG A 313 -18.44 18.08 -5.02
C ARG A 313 -19.38 16.87 -5.00
N PHE A 314 -18.98 15.79 -5.66
CA PHE A 314 -19.69 14.50 -5.62
C PHE A 314 -19.46 13.78 -4.30
#